data_AF-A0A1G8QIV1-F1
#
_entry.id   AF-A0A1G8QIV1-F1
#
_cell.length_a   1.000
_cell.length_b   1.000
_cell.length_c   1.000
_cell.angle_alpha   90.00
_cell.angle_beta   90.00
_cell.angle_gamma   90.00
#
_symmetry.space_group_name_H-M   'P 1'
#
loop_
_entity.id
_entity.type
_entity.pdbx_description
1 polymer ?
#
loop_
_entity_poly.entity_id
_entity_poly.type
_entity_poly.pdbx_seq_one_letter_code
_entity_poly.pdbx_strand_id
1 'polypeptide(L)'
;MKHQRPTPSPARASQSGVALIEVLVSVLLFSLGILGLVGLQTRAISLSIDAEDRNRAALIANDIAAAMWTTRTVAIDAAAWTTRASNPQAGGLPGGNVQITSDTTTNTADILITWHPPQRATAEQDSRLTTRVTLPPAP
;
A
#
# COMPACT_ATOMS: atom_id res chain seq x y z
N MET A 1 -5.35 81.78 -40.40
CA MET A 1 -6.22 80.59 -40.26
C MET A 1 -5.32 79.35 -40.14
N LYS A 2 -5.10 78.82 -38.93
CA LYS A 2 -4.34 77.58 -38.70
C LYS A 2 -5.22 76.66 -37.86
N HIS A 3 -5.78 75.62 -38.49
CA HIS A 3 -6.56 74.58 -37.82
C HIS A 3 -5.61 73.58 -37.18
N GLN A 4 -5.56 73.54 -35.85
CA GLN A 4 -4.94 72.43 -35.13
C GLN A 4 -6.01 71.36 -34.90
N ARG A 5 -5.85 70.17 -35.49
CA ARG A 5 -6.70 69.01 -35.20
C ARG A 5 -6.21 68.34 -33.91
N PRO A 6 -7.08 68.11 -32.92
CA PRO A 6 -6.71 67.39 -31.71
C PRO A 6 -6.46 65.91 -32.06
N THR A 7 -5.29 65.41 -31.68
CA THR A 7 -4.96 63.98 -31.73
C THR A 7 -5.68 63.25 -30.59
N PRO A 8 -6.41 62.15 -30.85
CA PRO A 8 -7.08 61.40 -29.80
C PRO A 8 -6.04 60.70 -28.91
N SER A 9 -6.11 60.96 -27.61
CA SER A 9 -5.31 60.27 -26.59
C SER A 9 -5.92 58.89 -26.33
N PRO A 10 -5.14 57.80 -26.21
CA PRO A 10 -5.69 56.47 -25.96
C PRO A 10 -6.33 56.44 -24.57
N ALA A 11 -7.63 56.15 -24.52
CA ALA A 11 -8.33 55.89 -23.28
C ALA A 11 -7.71 54.66 -22.62
N ARG A 12 -7.13 54.81 -21.42
CA ARG A 12 -6.74 53.67 -20.58
C ARG A 12 -8.01 52.96 -20.16
N ALA A 13 -8.29 51.79 -20.76
CA ALA A 13 -9.33 50.91 -20.27
C ALA A 13 -9.01 50.52 -18.82
N SER A 14 -9.87 50.88 -17.89
CA SER A 14 -9.77 50.54 -16.48
C SER A 14 -10.08 49.06 -16.28
N GLN A 15 -9.03 48.22 -16.29
CA GLN A 15 -9.07 46.79 -16.00
C GLN A 15 -9.27 46.52 -14.49
N SER A 16 -10.30 47.10 -13.89
CA SER A 16 -10.49 47.06 -12.42
C SER A 16 -11.35 45.89 -11.92
N GLY A 17 -11.98 45.11 -12.81
CA GLY A 17 -12.85 43.98 -12.45
C GLY A 17 -12.29 42.58 -12.77
N VAL A 18 -11.45 42.47 -13.81
CA VAL A 18 -10.94 41.17 -14.29
C VAL A 18 -9.88 40.59 -13.34
N ALA A 19 -9.09 41.45 -12.67
CA ALA A 19 -8.00 41.01 -11.79
C ALA A 19 -8.49 40.17 -10.59
N LEU A 20 -9.66 40.48 -10.01
CA LEU A 20 -10.22 39.69 -8.91
C LEU A 20 -10.67 38.30 -9.37
N ILE A 21 -11.28 38.22 -10.55
CA ILE A 21 -11.70 36.95 -11.15
C ILE A 21 -10.48 36.12 -11.53
N GLU A 22 -9.42 36.74 -12.06
CA GLU A 22 -8.17 36.06 -12.40
C GLU A 22 -7.50 35.42 -11.19
N VAL A 23 -7.44 36.14 -10.06
CA VAL A 23 -6.92 35.59 -8.80
C VAL A 23 -7.83 34.47 -8.28
N LEU A 24 -9.16 34.65 -8.33
CA LEU A 24 -10.10 33.63 -7.88
C LEU A 24 -9.95 32.33 -8.69
N VAL A 25 -9.83 32.44 -10.01
CA VAL A 25 -9.60 31.30 -10.90
C VAL A 25 -8.23 30.67 -10.63
N SER A 26 -7.20 31.47 -10.39
CA SER A 26 -5.85 30.97 -10.05
C SER A 26 -5.85 30.18 -8.75
N VAL A 27 -6.48 30.70 -7.69
CA VAL A 27 -6.63 30.03 -6.40
C VAL A 27 -7.49 28.77 -6.54
N LEU A 28 -8.55 28.81 -7.35
CA LEU A 28 -9.39 27.65 -7.63
C LEU A 28 -8.57 26.53 -8.29
N LEU A 29 -7.89 26.80 -9.40
CA LEU A 29 -7.07 25.82 -10.09
C LEU A 29 -5.94 25.28 -9.21
N PHE A 30 -5.29 26.16 -8.44
CA PHE A 30 -4.24 25.76 -7.50
C PHE A 30 -4.78 24.84 -6.39
N SER A 31 -5.94 25.16 -5.83
CA SER A 31 -6.57 24.33 -4.80
C SER A 31 -6.97 22.96 -5.32
N LEU A 32 -7.50 22.87 -6.55
CA LEU A 32 -7.77 21.60 -7.22
C LEU A 32 -6.49 20.79 -7.44
N GLY A 33 -5.39 21.45 -7.81
CA GLY A 33 -4.08 20.80 -7.95
C GLY A 33 -3.58 20.18 -6.64
N ILE A 34 -3.68 20.91 -5.52
CA ILE A 34 -3.28 20.39 -4.19
C ILE A 34 -4.17 19.21 -3.78
N LEU A 35 -5.49 19.32 -3.95
CA LEU A 35 -6.42 18.22 -3.63
C LEU A 35 -6.08 16.96 -4.43
N GLY A 36 -5.76 17.12 -5.72
CA GLY A 36 -5.29 16.02 -6.56
C GLY A 36 -4.01 15.38 -6.03
N LEU A 37 -3.02 16.19 -5.65
CA LEU A 37 -1.75 15.70 -5.10
C LEU A 37 -1.94 14.96 -3.77
N VAL A 38 -2.75 15.50 -2.87
CA VAL A 38 -3.07 14.84 -1.58
C VAL A 38 -3.75 13.50 -1.82
N GLY A 39 -4.68 13.42 -2.78
CA GLY A 39 -5.32 12.17 -3.18
C GLY A 39 -4.35 11.12 -3.75
N LEU A 40 -3.28 11.54 -4.44
CA LEU A 40 -2.22 10.64 -4.87
C LEU A 40 -1.33 10.22 -3.70
N GLN A 41 -1.03 11.13 -2.78
CA GLN A 41 -0.20 10.85 -1.61
C GLN A 41 -0.84 9.81 -0.70
N THR A 42 -2.15 9.89 -0.44
CA THR A 42 -2.86 8.89 0.37
C THR A 42 -2.78 7.50 -0.25
N ARG A 43 -2.96 7.40 -1.58
CA ARG A 43 -2.81 6.13 -2.31
C ARG A 43 -1.40 5.57 -2.22
N ALA A 44 -0.39 6.42 -2.35
CA ALA A 44 1.01 6.01 -2.24
C ALA A 44 1.33 5.43 -0.84
N ILE A 45 0.77 6.03 0.21
CA ILE A 45 0.90 5.52 1.59
C ILE A 45 0.23 4.14 1.72
N SER A 46 -1.00 3.98 1.21
CA SER A 46 -1.69 2.68 1.24
C SER A 46 -0.90 1.58 0.54
N LEU A 47 -0.33 1.87 -0.64
CA LEU A 47 0.51 0.92 -1.38
C LEU A 47 1.78 0.57 -0.61
N SER A 48 2.38 1.54 0.08
CA SER A 48 3.59 1.31 0.89
C SER A 48 3.29 0.39 2.08
N ILE A 49 2.13 0.55 2.72
CA ILE A 49 1.67 -0.32 3.81
C ILE A 49 1.41 -1.74 3.30
N ASP A 50 0.72 -1.91 2.16
CA ASP A 50 0.46 -3.24 1.59
C ASP A 50 1.76 -3.96 1.23
N ALA A 51 2.75 -3.24 0.67
CA ALA A 51 4.06 -3.79 0.37
C ALA A 51 4.81 -4.24 1.63
N GLU A 52 4.74 -3.45 2.71
CA GLU A 52 5.34 -3.78 4.00
C GLU A 52 4.67 -5.02 4.64
N ASP A 53 3.34 -5.11 4.62
CA ASP A 53 2.62 -6.29 5.12
C ASP A 53 3.00 -7.54 4.30
N ARG A 54 3.07 -7.43 2.97
CA ARG A 54 3.52 -8.55 2.11
C ARG A 54 4.96 -8.97 2.43
N ASN A 55 5.84 -8.01 2.71
CA ASN A 55 7.22 -8.29 3.09
C ASN A 55 7.28 -9.03 4.44
N ARG A 56 6.50 -8.59 5.44
CA ARG A 56 6.37 -9.28 6.74
C ARG A 56 5.86 -10.71 6.58
N ALA A 57 4.83 -10.91 5.75
CA ALA A 57 4.32 -12.25 5.44
C ALA A 57 5.41 -13.12 4.80
N ALA A 58 6.19 -12.59 3.87
CA ALA A 58 7.28 -13.32 3.23
C ALA A 58 8.39 -13.70 4.22
N LEU A 59 8.75 -12.80 5.14
CA LEU A 59 9.71 -13.10 6.20
C LEU A 59 9.21 -14.23 7.11
N ILE A 60 7.94 -14.17 7.55
CA ILE A 60 7.34 -15.24 8.36
C ILE A 60 7.32 -16.56 7.60
N ALA A 61 6.92 -16.57 6.32
CA ALA A 61 6.95 -17.78 5.50
C ALA A 61 8.36 -18.36 5.36
N ASN A 62 9.37 -17.51 5.19
CA ASN A 62 10.77 -17.91 5.14
C ASN A 62 11.24 -18.50 6.48
N ASP A 63 10.87 -17.90 7.61
CA ASP A 63 11.21 -18.41 8.94
C ASP A 63 10.59 -19.79 9.18
N ILE A 64 9.32 -19.97 8.78
CA ILE A 64 8.62 -21.26 8.82
C ILE A 64 9.35 -22.29 7.95
N ALA A 65 9.69 -21.93 6.72
CA ALA A 65 10.44 -22.80 5.82
C ALA A 65 11.80 -23.19 6.42
N ALA A 66 12.56 -22.22 6.93
CA ALA A 66 13.85 -22.45 7.57
C ALA A 66 13.73 -23.38 8.78
N ALA A 67 12.66 -23.26 9.57
CA ALA A 67 12.38 -24.18 10.67
C ALA A 67 12.12 -25.62 10.17
N MET A 68 11.38 -25.81 9.07
CA MET A 68 11.20 -27.13 8.46
C MET A 68 12.53 -27.72 7.99
N TRP A 69 13.39 -26.92 7.34
CA TRP A 69 14.72 -27.36 6.93
C TRP A 69 15.62 -27.75 8.10
N THR A 70 15.58 -26.97 9.19
CA THR A 70 16.40 -27.18 10.38
C THR A 70 15.97 -28.44 11.14
N THR A 71 14.66 -28.64 11.28
CA THR A 71 14.08 -29.81 11.96
C THR A 71 13.97 -31.04 11.07
N ARG A 72 14.21 -30.88 9.75
CA ARG A 72 14.05 -31.90 8.70
C ARG A 72 12.67 -32.54 8.70
N THR A 73 11.64 -31.76 9.02
CA THR A 73 10.25 -32.22 8.99
C THR A 73 9.34 -31.15 8.43
N VAL A 74 8.34 -31.58 7.67
CA VAL A 74 7.22 -30.74 7.21
C VAL A 74 6.10 -30.63 8.23
N ALA A 75 6.12 -31.48 9.27
CA ALA A 75 5.14 -31.45 10.37
C ALA A 75 5.67 -30.56 11.50
N ILE A 76 5.30 -29.28 11.47
CA ILE A 76 5.64 -28.27 12.47
C ILE A 76 4.38 -27.67 13.10
N ASP A 77 4.51 -27.10 14.29
CA ASP A 77 3.37 -26.54 15.02
C ASP A 77 2.86 -25.22 14.41
N ALA A 78 1.75 -25.31 13.67
CA ALA A 78 1.11 -24.14 13.06
C ALA A 78 0.58 -23.14 14.11
N ALA A 79 0.20 -23.57 15.32
CA ALA A 79 -0.39 -22.69 16.33
C ALA A 79 0.64 -21.70 16.89
N ALA A 80 1.88 -22.15 17.13
CA ALA A 80 2.99 -21.28 17.51
C ALA A 80 3.28 -20.23 16.43
N TRP A 81 3.28 -20.63 15.16
CA TRP A 81 3.49 -19.72 14.04
C TRP A 81 2.35 -18.72 13.85
N THR A 82 1.10 -19.12 14.05
CA THR A 82 -0.05 -18.21 14.07
C THR A 82 0.09 -17.17 15.18
N THR A 83 0.50 -17.58 16.39
CA THR A 83 0.74 -16.65 17.52
C THR A 83 1.84 -15.63 17.20
N ARG A 84 2.91 -16.07 16.53
CA ARG A 84 4.00 -15.20 16.06
C ARG A 84 3.55 -14.26 14.95
N ALA A 85 2.74 -14.74 14.01
CA ALA A 85 2.23 -13.98 12.88
C ALA A 85 1.17 -12.95 13.30
N SER A 86 0.39 -13.22 14.35
CA SER A 86 -0.63 -12.30 14.85
C SER A 86 -0.09 -11.23 15.81
N ASN A 87 1.18 -11.31 16.23
CA ASN A 87 1.77 -10.40 17.21
C ASN A 87 2.43 -9.17 16.52
N PRO A 88 1.85 -7.96 16.60
CA PRO A 88 2.39 -6.77 15.94
C PRO A 88 3.74 -6.32 16.52
N GLN A 89 3.99 -6.57 17.81
CA GLN A 89 5.25 -6.19 18.49
C GLN A 89 6.44 -7.02 17.99
N ALA A 90 6.18 -8.22 17.48
CA ALA A 90 7.20 -9.08 16.87
C ALA A 90 7.33 -8.85 15.35
N GLY A 91 6.67 -7.82 14.78
CA GLY A 91 6.62 -7.64 13.33
C GLY A 91 5.64 -8.58 12.63
N GLY A 92 4.63 -9.08 13.35
CA GLY A 92 3.49 -9.79 12.78
C GLY A 92 2.56 -8.87 11.95
N LEU A 93 1.49 -9.47 11.47
CA LEU A 93 0.49 -8.90 10.58
C LEU A 93 -0.82 -8.61 11.34
N PRO A 94 -1.56 -7.55 10.98
CA PRO A 94 -2.91 -7.31 11.50
C PRO A 94 -3.84 -8.48 11.17
N GLY A 95 -4.35 -9.16 12.21
CA GLY A 95 -5.17 -10.36 12.03
C GLY A 95 -4.42 -11.53 11.37
N GLY A 96 -3.09 -11.57 11.51
CA GLY A 96 -2.25 -12.59 10.90
C GLY A 96 -2.65 -14.01 11.31
N ASN A 97 -2.80 -14.90 10.34
CA ASN A 97 -3.05 -16.33 10.54
C ASN A 97 -2.13 -17.16 9.65
N VAL A 98 -1.71 -18.32 10.15
CA VAL A 98 -0.86 -19.27 9.42
C VAL A 98 -1.59 -20.61 9.34
N GLN A 99 -1.72 -21.12 8.11
CA GLN A 99 -2.18 -22.46 7.83
C GLN A 99 -1.05 -23.24 7.16
N ILE A 100 -0.77 -24.43 7.67
CA ILE A 100 0.26 -25.32 7.13
C ILE A 100 -0.42 -26.62 6.75
N THR A 101 -0.34 -26.97 5.47
CA THR A 101 -0.84 -28.25 4.94
C THR A 101 0.36 -29.10 4.54
N SER A 102 0.64 -30.13 5.32
CA SER A 102 1.81 -30.99 5.13
C SER A 102 1.42 -32.31 4.48
N ASP A 103 2.17 -32.73 3.47
CA ASP A 103 2.15 -34.05 2.86
C ASP A 103 3.47 -34.77 3.19
N THR A 104 3.40 -35.71 4.13
CA THR A 104 4.54 -36.49 4.58
C THR A 104 4.99 -37.54 3.57
N THR A 105 4.15 -37.89 2.59
CA THR A 105 4.50 -38.83 1.52
C THR A 105 5.44 -38.19 0.52
N THR A 106 5.15 -36.95 0.15
CA THR A 106 5.96 -36.15 -0.79
C THR A 106 6.95 -35.21 -0.08
N ASN A 107 7.01 -35.28 1.25
CA ASN A 107 7.82 -34.43 2.12
C ASN A 107 7.69 -32.93 1.76
N THR A 108 6.46 -32.51 1.48
CA THR A 108 6.12 -31.16 1.01
C THR A 108 5.14 -30.50 1.98
N ALA A 109 5.28 -29.19 2.19
CA ALA A 109 4.33 -28.39 2.95
C ALA A 109 3.92 -27.16 2.16
N ASP A 110 2.62 -26.89 2.13
CA ASP A 110 2.05 -25.64 1.67
C ASP A 110 1.76 -24.73 2.88
N ILE A 111 2.44 -23.58 2.90
CA ILE A 111 2.30 -22.54 3.92
C ILE A 111 1.40 -21.45 3.34
N LEU A 112 0.26 -21.21 3.96
CA LEU A 112 -0.66 -20.13 3.65
C LEU A 112 -0.69 -19.15 4.82
N ILE A 113 -0.34 -17.90 4.54
CA ILE A 113 -0.43 -16.78 5.50
C ILE A 113 -1.53 -15.86 5.03
N THR A 114 -2.47 -15.53 5.93
CA THR A 114 -3.54 -14.56 5.67
C THR A 114 -3.49 -13.41 6.66
N TRP A 115 -3.89 -12.22 6.22
CA TRP A 115 -4.01 -11.04 7.08
C TRP A 115 -5.06 -10.07 6.54
N HIS A 116 -5.59 -9.24 7.44
CA HIS A 116 -6.60 -8.23 7.12
C HIS A 116 -6.08 -6.83 7.48
N PRO A 117 -5.58 -6.05 6.50
CA PRO A 117 -5.13 -4.69 6.75
C PRO A 117 -6.24 -3.83 7.38
N PRO A 118 -5.95 -2.94 8.35
CA PRO A 118 -6.97 -2.15 9.04
C PRO A 118 -7.69 -1.13 8.16
N GLN A 119 -7.10 -0.78 7.02
CA GLN A 119 -7.67 0.11 6.01
C GLN A 119 -8.68 -0.59 5.09
N ARG A 120 -8.74 -1.92 5.14
CA ARG A 120 -9.62 -2.75 4.32
C ARG A 120 -11.01 -2.83 4.96
N ALA A 121 -12.06 -2.89 4.14
CA ALA A 121 -13.41 -3.08 4.65
C ALA A 121 -13.59 -4.52 5.16
N THR A 122 -14.32 -4.71 6.26
CA THR A 122 -14.50 -6.04 6.89
C THR A 122 -15.13 -7.10 5.97
N ALA A 123 -15.92 -6.69 4.99
CA ALA A 123 -16.55 -7.60 4.02
C ALA A 123 -15.63 -7.98 2.84
N GLU A 124 -14.48 -7.32 2.71
CA GLU A 124 -13.52 -7.57 1.64
C GLU A 124 -12.62 -8.76 1.98
N GLN A 125 -12.17 -9.49 0.97
CA GLN A 125 -11.32 -10.66 1.14
C GLN A 125 -9.98 -10.31 1.80
N ASP A 126 -9.50 -11.23 2.63
CA ASP A 126 -8.19 -11.15 3.27
C ASP A 126 -7.06 -11.19 2.24
N SER A 127 -5.97 -10.53 2.58
CA SER A 127 -4.72 -10.66 1.84
C SER A 127 -4.09 -12.01 2.15
N ARG A 128 -3.43 -12.61 1.15
CA ARG A 128 -2.85 -13.94 1.26
C ARG A 128 -1.47 -14.04 0.61
N LEU A 129 -0.61 -14.84 1.21
CA LEU A 129 0.68 -15.28 0.66
C LEU A 129 0.77 -16.80 0.80
N THR A 130 1.18 -17.48 -0.26
CA THR A 130 1.38 -18.93 -0.26
C THR A 130 2.80 -19.26 -0.65
N THR A 131 3.44 -20.13 0.13
CA THR A 131 4.80 -20.63 -0.13
C THR A 131 4.80 -22.14 0.00
N ARG A 132 5.41 -22.84 -0.97
CA ARG A 132 5.60 -24.29 -0.91
C ARG A 132 7.04 -24.61 -0.52
N VAL A 133 7.20 -25.56 0.41
CA VAL A 133 8.48 -26.09 0.86
C VAL A 133 8.52 -27.58 0.55
N THR A 134 9.59 -28.07 -0.06
CA THR A 134 9.82 -29.50 -0.28
C THR A 134 11.18 -29.86 0.29
N LEU A 135 11.22 -30.82 1.19
CA LEU A 135 12.44 -31.31 1.83
C LEU A 135 12.96 -32.55 1.08
N PRO A 136 14.27 -32.68 0.86
CA PRO A 136 14.84 -33.86 0.24
C PRO A 136 14.63 -35.09 1.14
N PRO A 137 14.61 -36.30 0.55
CA PRO A 137 14.56 -37.53 1.33
C PRO A 137 15.78 -37.63 2.26
N ALA A 138 15.58 -38.23 3.44
CA ALA A 138 16.67 -38.47 4.37
C ALA A 138 17.71 -39.43 3.73
N PRO A 139 19.01 -39.16 3.90
CA PRO A 139 20.08 -40.03 3.39
C PRO A 139 20.14 -41.38 4.11
#